data_AF-A0A953BQR4-F1
#
_entry.id   AF-A0A953BQR4-F1
#
_cell.length_a   1.000
_cell.length_b   1.000
_cell.length_c   1.000
_cell.angle_alpha   90.00
_cell.angle_beta   90.00
_cell.angle_gamma   90.00
#
_symmetry.space_group_name_H-M   'P 1'
#
loop_
_entity.id
_entity.type
_entity.pdbx_description
1 polymer ?
#
loop_
_entity_poly.entity_id
_entity_poly.type
_entity_poly.pdbx_seq_one_letter_code
_entity_poly.pdbx_strand_id
1 'polypeptide(L)' 'MSQFGMQMPGGASSRSASMNIYTGLLFVAVVALIAACAWMFVQGAKIAPDGQPFKMHGDKVQLR' A
#
# COMPACT_ATOMS: atom_id res chain seq x y z
N MET A 1 13.91 29.87 -46.72
CA MET A 1 12.85 29.68 -45.71
C MET A 1 12.00 28.51 -46.16
N SER A 2 12.42 27.29 -45.83
CA SER A 2 11.72 26.05 -46.19
C SER A 2 11.28 25.38 -44.89
N GLN A 3 10.23 25.96 -44.30
CA GLN A 3 9.55 25.50 -43.09
C GLN A 3 8.64 24.31 -43.42
N PHE A 4 9.19 23.25 -44.02
CA PHE A 4 8.46 22.01 -44.29
C PHE A 4 9.39 20.80 -44.12
N GLY A 5 9.96 20.71 -42.92
CA GLY A 5 10.23 19.45 -42.23
C GLY A 5 9.47 19.49 -40.91
N MET A 6 8.18 19.83 -40.93
CA MET A 6 7.13 18.82 -41.08
C MET A 6 7.35 17.70 -40.06
N GLN A 7 6.99 18.05 -38.82
CA GLN A 7 6.49 17.19 -37.74
C GLN A 7 6.90 15.73 -37.91
N MET A 8 7.94 15.29 -37.21
CA MET A 8 8.21 13.86 -37.05
C MET A 8 6.90 13.17 -36.63
N PRO A 9 6.29 12.30 -37.48
CA PRO A 9 5.12 11.51 -37.11
C PRO A 9 5.54 10.39 -36.16
N GLY A 10 5.92 10.82 -34.98
CA GLY A 10 6.26 10.05 -33.79
C GLY A 10 6.10 10.92 -32.55
N GLY A 11 5.44 12.09 -32.72
CA GLY A 11 5.03 12.98 -31.65
C GLY A 11 4.28 12.16 -30.62
N ALA A 12 4.95 11.97 -29.47
CA ALA A 12 4.45 11.37 -28.26
C ALA A 12 3.37 10.33 -28.54
N SER A 13 3.76 9.08 -28.80
CA SER A 13 2.86 7.96 -28.53
C SER A 13 2.31 8.21 -27.15
N SER A 14 1.06 8.64 -27.10
CA SER A 14 0.38 9.03 -25.88
C SER A 14 0.49 7.80 -24.99
N ARG A 15 1.41 7.84 -24.02
CA ARG A 15 1.46 6.87 -22.93
C ARG A 15 0.24 7.18 -22.08
N SER A 16 -0.93 6.85 -22.62
CA SER A 16 -2.14 6.74 -21.85
C SER A 16 -1.80 5.78 -20.72
N ALA A 17 -2.09 6.18 -19.49
CA ALA A 17 -1.89 5.33 -18.32
C ALA A 17 -2.80 4.11 -18.48
N SER A 18 -2.27 3.05 -19.08
CA SER A 18 -2.96 1.77 -19.19
C SER A 18 -2.70 0.98 -17.92
N MET A 19 -3.78 0.42 -17.35
CA MET A 19 -3.68 -0.46 -16.20
C MET A 19 -2.77 -1.64 -16.57
N ASN A 20 -1.63 -1.76 -15.90
CA ASN A 20 -0.67 -2.82 -16.15
C ASN A 20 -0.69 -3.86 -15.02
N ILE A 21 0.01 -4.97 -15.24
CA ILE A 21 0.14 -6.04 -14.25
C ILE A 21 0.73 -5.55 -12.93
N TYR A 22 1.63 -4.56 -12.96
CA TYR A 22 2.23 -3.97 -11.76
C TYR A 22 1.20 -3.22 -10.91
N THR A 23 0.23 -2.53 -11.53
CA THR A 23 -0.90 -1.92 -10.83
C THR A 23 -1.79 -3.00 -10.18
N GLY A 24 -2.01 -4.12 -10.86
CA GLY A 24 -2.72 -5.27 -10.30
C GLY A 24 -1.99 -5.88 -9.08
N LEU A 25 -0.67 -6.10 -9.19
CA LEU A 25 0.15 -6.58 -8.09
C LEU A 25 0.19 -5.59 -6.92
N LEU A 26 0.24 -4.29 -7.20
CA LEU A 26 0.16 -3.23 -6.17
C LEU A 26 -1.16 -3.32 -5.40
N PHE A 27 -2.29 -3.48 -6.11
CA PHE A 27 -3.59 -3.61 -5.46
C PHE A 27 -3.65 -4.84 -4.54
N VAL A 28 -3.17 -6.00 -5.01
CA VAL A 28 -3.11 -7.23 -4.21
C VAL A 28 -2.22 -7.04 -2.98
N ALA A 29 -1.06 -6.38 -3.12
CA ALA A 29 -0.17 -6.09 -2.01
C ALA A 29 -0.84 -5.21 -0.95
N VAL A 30 -1.59 -4.18 -1.36
CA VAL A 30 -2.34 -3.32 -0.43
C VAL A 30 -3.43 -4.10 0.30
N VAL A 31 -4.18 -4.96 -0.40
CA VAL A 31 -5.21 -5.81 0.23
C VAL A 31 -4.59 -6.76 1.26
N ALA A 32 -3.47 -7.40 0.92
CA ALA A 32 -2.75 -8.29 1.85
C ALA A 32 -2.22 -7.52 3.07
N LEU A 33 -1.71 -6.30 2.88
CA LEU A 33 -1.26 -5.45 3.98
C LEU A 33 -2.40 -5.10 4.93
N ILE A 34 -3.57 -4.72 4.41
CA ILE A 34 -4.76 -4.42 5.23
C ILE A 34 -5.18 -5.65 6.03
N ALA A 35 -5.21 -6.82 5.40
CA ALA A 35 -5.56 -8.07 6.07
C ALA A 35 -4.57 -8.40 7.21
N ALA A 36 -3.28 -8.21 6.97
CA ALA A 36 -2.24 -8.41 7.99
C ALA A 36 -2.40 -7.44 9.18
N CYS A 37 -2.66 -6.16 8.92
CA CYS A 37 -2.92 -5.16 9.96
C CYS A 37 -4.16 -5.52 10.79
N ALA A 38 -5.25 -5.94 10.14
CA ALA A 38 -6.47 -6.37 10.83
C ALA A 38 -6.22 -7.60 11.71
N TRP A 39 -5.47 -8.59 11.20
CA TRP A 39 -5.11 -9.78 11.97
C TRP A 39 -4.26 -9.44 13.20
N MET A 40 -3.25 -8.58 13.02
CA MET A 40 -2.43 -8.08 14.11
C MET A 40 -3.29 -7.38 15.17
N PHE A 41 -4.27 -6.56 14.76
CA PHE A 41 -5.15 -5.86 15.69
C PHE A 41 -5.99 -6.81 16.55
N VAL A 42 -6.59 -7.84 15.94
CA VAL A 42 -7.38 -8.84 16.67
C VAL A 42 -6.52 -9.62 17.66
N GLN A 43 -5.32 -9.99 17.26
CA GLN A 43 -4.41 -10.74 18.13
C GLN A 43 -3.80 -9.86 19.22
N GLY A 44 -3.47 -8.61 18.90
CA GLY A 44 -3.01 -7.60 19.85
C GLY A 44 -4.05 -7.32 20.93
N ALA A 45 -5.33 -7.26 20.58
CA ALA A 45 -6.41 -7.05 21.54
C ALA A 45 -6.52 -8.18 22.59
N LYS A 46 -6.10 -9.40 22.27
CA LYS A 46 -6.12 -10.53 23.22
C LYS A 46 -5.03 -10.45 24.28
N ILE A 47 -3.91 -9.84 23.94
CA ILE A 47 -2.73 -9.77 24.81
C ILE A 47 -2.67 -8.41 25.49
N ALA A 48 -3.26 -7.38 24.90
CA ALA A 48 -3.21 -6.02 25.42
C ALA A 48 -3.94 -5.84 26.77
N PRO A 49 -3.45 -4.93 27.62
CA PRO A 49 -4.12 -4.61 28.87
C PRO A 49 -5.51 -4.02 28.58
N ASP A 50 -6.51 -4.44 29.36
CA ASP A 50 -7.91 -4.04 29.21
C ASP A 50 -8.55 -4.39 27.84
N GLY A 51 -7.93 -5.28 27.05
CA GLY A 51 -8.39 -5.63 25.71
C GLY A 51 -8.21 -4.52 24.66
N GLN A 52 -7.46 -3.46 24.99
CA GLN A 52 -7.24 -2.30 24.11
C GLN A 52 -5.90 -2.43 23.38
N PRO A 53 -5.86 -2.83 22.10
CA PRO A 53 -4.62 -3.15 21.37
C PRO A 53 -3.60 -2.00 21.24
N PHE A 54 -4.02 -0.74 21.45
CA PHE A 54 -3.13 0.42 21.43
C PHE A 54 -2.61 0.84 22.80
N LYS A 55 -3.07 0.22 23.90
CA LYS A 55 -2.50 0.47 25.22
C LYS A 55 -1.19 -0.31 25.38
N MET A 56 -0.14 0.39 25.79
CA MET A 56 1.09 -0.27 26.23
C MET A 56 0.86 -0.98 27.56
N HIS A 57 1.44 -2.17 27.68
CA HIS A 57 1.66 -2.75 29.00
C HIS A 57 2.55 -1.79 29.79
N GLY A 58 2.06 -1.30 30.93
CA GLY A 58 2.86 -0.44 31.80
C GLY A 58 4.14 -1.13 32.26
N ASP A 59 5.08 -0.34 32.79
CA ASP A 59 6.48 -0.64 33.19
C ASP A 59 6.68 -1.82 34.18
N LYS A 60 5.63 -2.55 34.52
CA LYS A 60 5.67 -3.74 35.37
C LYS A 60 5.02 -4.89 34.62
N VAL A 61 5.79 -5.52 33.74
CA VAL A 61 5.48 -6.86 33.24
C VAL A 61 5.49 -7.78 34.48
N GLN A 62 4.31 -7.98 35.08
CA GLN A 62 4.14 -8.95 36.16
C GLN A 62 4.12 -10.34 35.50
N LEU A 63 5.31 -10.87 35.23
CA LEU A 63 5.50 -12.30 34.98
C LEU A 63 5.09 -13.01 36.27
N ARG A 64 3.94 -13.69 36.23
CA ARG A 64 3.46 -14.56 37.30
C ARG A 64 3.95 -15.98 37.07
#